data_AF-A0A7X2JFC3-F1
#
_entry.id   AF-A0A7X2JFC3-F1
#
_cell.length_a   1.000
_cell.length_b   1.000
_cell.length_c   1.000
_cell.angle_alpha   90.00
_cell.angle_beta   90.00
_cell.angle_gamma   90.00
#
_symmetry.space_group_name_H-M   'P 1'
#
loop_
_entity.id
_entity.type
_entity.pdbx_description
1 polymer ?
#
loop_
_entity_poly.entity_id
_entity_poly.type
_entity_poly.pdbx_seq_one_letter_code
_entity_poly.pdbx_strand_id
1 'polypeptide(L)'
;MLMKQIIDAYEVLDSAYVTGKKVEEYLRTIQPDADITVYELKGPKGTTDMLKVRIPGSNGKIKGGSAPTIGLLGRLGGIGARPERIGFVSDGDGALAAVALAAKLLDMQNKGDVLDGDVFISTHICPNAPTAPHDPVPFMGSPVEMSQVNREEVSDELDAILSVDTTKGNRVINTRGFAISPTVKEGYILRTSEDLLDLMQITTGRLPYVFPLATQDITPYGNDLHHLNSVLQPCTATNAPVVGVAITAETMVPGCATGASHASDVEEAARFMLEAAKAFGRGQCKFYDEEEYARIQKLYGPMKHLQTLGEE
;
A
#
# COMPACT_ATOMS: atom_id res chain seq x y z
N MET A 1 10.99 10.82 -10.64
CA MET A 1 11.81 10.56 -9.45
C MET A 1 11.16 11.21 -8.23
N LEU A 2 11.12 10.51 -7.09
CA LEU A 2 10.52 10.92 -5.82
C LEU A 2 11.58 11.04 -4.69
N MET A 3 12.88 10.97 -5.00
CA MET A 3 13.94 10.92 -3.99
C MET A 3 13.87 12.05 -2.96
N LYS A 4 13.58 13.29 -3.38
CA LYS A 4 13.38 14.41 -2.44
C LYS A 4 12.22 14.14 -1.48
N GLN A 5 11.06 13.74 -2.02
CA GLN A 5 9.87 13.43 -1.21
C GLN A 5 10.10 12.26 -0.26
N ILE A 6 10.90 11.26 -0.65
CA ILE A 6 11.29 10.15 0.23
C ILE A 6 12.12 10.67 1.40
N ILE A 7 13.13 11.51 1.15
CA ILE A 7 13.97 12.08 2.21
C ILE A 7 13.13 12.95 3.15
N ASP A 8 12.35 13.88 2.60
CA ASP A 8 11.53 14.80 3.40
C ASP A 8 10.48 14.04 4.25
N ALA A 9 9.80 13.05 3.66
CA ALA A 9 8.84 12.23 4.39
C ALA A 9 9.53 11.39 5.48
N TYR A 10 10.72 10.84 5.20
CA TYR A 10 11.49 10.08 6.18
C TYR A 10 11.88 10.96 7.38
N GLU A 11 12.33 12.19 7.16
CA GLU A 11 12.68 13.13 8.25
C GLU A 11 11.48 13.45 9.16
N VAL A 12 10.27 13.53 8.59
CA VAL A 12 9.04 13.72 9.37
C VAL A 12 8.68 12.47 10.17
N LEU A 13 8.82 11.29 9.56
CA LEU A 13 8.40 10.02 10.14
C LEU A 13 9.38 9.44 11.17
N ASP A 14 10.68 9.68 11.04
CA ASP A 14 11.71 9.16 11.96
C ASP A 14 11.77 9.96 13.27
N SER A 15 10.68 9.92 14.03
CA SER A 15 10.57 10.55 15.33
C SER A 15 9.76 9.70 16.29
N ALA A 16 10.20 9.62 17.54
CA ALA A 16 9.41 9.02 18.61
C ALA A 16 8.12 9.79 18.91
N TYR A 17 8.03 11.05 18.45
CA TYR A 17 6.91 11.96 18.71
C TYR A 17 6.12 12.28 17.44
N VAL A 18 6.33 11.56 16.33
CA VAL A 18 5.52 11.78 15.13
C VAL A 18 4.08 11.33 15.39
N THR A 19 3.15 12.11 14.87
CA THR A 19 1.71 11.84 14.86
C THR A 19 1.20 12.06 13.45
N GLY A 20 0.00 11.57 13.14
CA GLY A 20 -0.65 11.86 11.86
C GLY A 20 -0.78 13.36 11.63
N LYS A 21 -1.00 14.16 12.70
CA LYS A 21 -1.09 15.62 12.61
C LYS A 21 0.21 16.27 12.13
N LYS A 22 1.38 15.78 12.57
CA LYS A 22 2.67 16.29 12.06
C LYS A 22 2.87 15.97 10.58
N VAL A 23 2.39 14.82 10.13
CA VAL A 23 2.42 14.46 8.71
C VAL A 23 1.46 15.34 7.90
N GLU A 24 0.26 15.61 8.42
CA GLU A 24 -0.68 16.58 7.83
C GLU A 24 -0.05 17.98 7.73
N GLU A 25 0.54 18.49 8.81
CA GLU A 25 1.22 19.79 8.83
C GLU A 25 2.29 19.86 7.74
N TYR A 26 3.12 18.82 7.59
CA TYR A 26 4.10 18.70 6.51
C TYR A 26 3.44 18.76 5.12
N LEU A 27 2.43 17.94 4.85
CA LEU A 27 1.76 17.93 3.53
C LEU A 27 1.08 19.28 3.22
N ARG A 28 0.54 19.97 4.23
CA ARG A 28 -0.03 21.32 4.07
C ARG A 28 1.02 22.40 3.79
N THR A 29 2.29 22.19 4.14
CA THR A 29 3.37 23.09 3.67
C THR A 29 3.57 23.03 2.16
N ILE A 30 3.23 21.89 1.54
CA ILE A 30 3.28 21.71 0.09
C ILE A 30 2.03 22.32 -0.53
N GLN A 31 0.85 21.93 -0.06
CA GLN A 31 -0.43 22.44 -0.57
C GLN A 31 -1.38 22.76 0.61
N PRO A 32 -1.56 24.06 0.96
CA PRO A 32 -2.30 24.45 2.17
C PRO A 32 -3.73 23.94 2.25
N ASP A 33 -4.42 23.91 1.10
CA ASP A 33 -5.82 23.51 0.94
C ASP A 33 -5.99 22.04 0.56
N ALA A 34 -4.94 21.21 0.69
CA ALA A 34 -5.03 19.78 0.44
C ALA A 34 -6.13 19.11 1.27
N ASP A 35 -6.88 18.21 0.64
CA ASP A 35 -7.88 17.37 1.31
C ASP A 35 -7.16 16.23 2.05
N ILE A 36 -6.91 16.48 3.34
CA ILE A 36 -6.22 15.59 4.25
C ILE A 36 -7.13 15.37 5.45
N THR A 37 -7.34 14.10 5.80
CA THR A 37 -8.08 13.69 6.99
C THR A 37 -7.14 12.88 7.89
N VAL A 38 -7.02 13.31 9.15
CA VAL A 38 -6.27 12.58 10.18
C VAL A 38 -7.14 12.37 11.41
N TYR A 39 -7.13 11.17 11.94
CA TYR A 39 -7.82 10.83 13.19
C TYR A 39 -7.19 9.63 13.87
N GLU A 40 -7.36 9.55 15.18
CA GLU A 40 -6.91 8.42 15.97
C GLU A 40 -7.83 7.20 15.75
N LEU A 41 -7.25 6.06 15.41
CA LEU A 41 -7.90 4.76 15.40
C LEU A 41 -7.46 3.98 16.65
N LYS A 42 -8.44 3.57 17.45
CA LYS A 42 -8.21 2.81 18.69
C LYS A 42 -8.38 1.32 18.44
N GLY A 43 -7.42 0.54 18.91
CA GLY A 43 -7.39 -0.90 18.84
C GLY A 43 -7.16 -1.56 20.20
N PRO A 44 -7.17 -2.89 20.26
CA PRO A 44 -7.02 -3.62 21.51
C PRO A 44 -5.61 -3.49 22.12
N LYS A 45 -4.59 -3.16 21.32
CA LYS A 45 -3.17 -3.10 21.75
C LYS A 45 -2.61 -1.67 21.80
N GLY A 46 -3.42 -0.66 21.48
CA GLY A 46 -3.00 0.74 21.48
C GLY A 46 -3.78 1.59 20.49
N THR A 47 -3.14 2.64 20.01
CA THR A 47 -3.72 3.54 19.00
C THR A 47 -2.74 3.79 17.85
N THR A 48 -3.27 4.22 16.71
CA THR A 48 -2.50 4.71 15.57
C THR A 48 -3.26 5.87 14.94
N ASP A 49 -2.57 6.80 14.31
CA ASP A 49 -3.24 7.86 13.57
C ASP A 49 -3.46 7.43 12.12
N MET A 50 -4.71 7.35 11.68
CA MET A 50 -5.02 7.16 10.26
C MET A 50 -4.73 8.45 9.51
N LEU A 51 -4.17 8.33 8.31
CA LEU A 51 -3.93 9.42 7.37
C LEU A 51 -4.61 9.07 6.05
N LYS A 52 -5.52 9.93 5.59
CA LYS A 52 -6.15 9.84 4.27
C LYS A 52 -5.90 11.14 3.51
N VAL A 53 -5.48 11.03 2.25
CA VAL A 53 -5.24 12.17 1.36
C VAL A 53 -5.98 11.94 0.06
N ARG A 54 -6.85 12.88 -0.33
CA ARG A 54 -7.55 12.87 -1.62
C ARG A 54 -6.93 13.90 -2.54
N ILE A 55 -6.54 13.46 -3.73
CA ILE A 55 -5.91 14.30 -4.75
C ILE A 55 -6.84 14.30 -5.97
N PRO A 56 -7.61 15.38 -6.18
CA PRO A 56 -8.56 15.44 -7.29
C PRO A 56 -7.88 15.46 -8.65
N GLY A 57 -8.33 14.62 -9.56
CA GLY A 57 -7.91 14.62 -10.96
C GLY A 57 -8.48 15.81 -11.75
N SER A 58 -8.05 15.97 -12.99
CA SER A 58 -8.60 16.95 -13.94
C SER A 58 -9.96 16.48 -14.50
N ASN A 59 -10.13 15.17 -14.69
CA ASN A 59 -11.35 14.50 -15.14
C ASN A 59 -11.83 13.43 -14.14
N GLY A 60 -11.43 13.54 -12.87
CA GLY A 60 -11.80 12.60 -11.81
C GLY A 60 -13.25 12.73 -11.37
N LYS A 61 -13.77 11.68 -10.74
CA LYS A 61 -15.13 11.59 -10.19
C LYS A 61 -15.42 12.67 -9.16
N ILE A 62 -14.44 13.11 -8.38
CA ILE A 62 -14.57 14.19 -7.37
C ILE A 62 -15.08 15.49 -8.02
N LYS A 63 -14.68 15.76 -9.28
CA LYS A 63 -15.13 16.93 -10.05
C LYS A 63 -16.27 16.63 -11.01
N GLY A 64 -16.92 15.47 -10.87
CA GLY A 64 -18.00 15.02 -11.76
C GLY A 64 -17.54 14.47 -13.11
N GLY A 65 -16.24 14.19 -13.27
CA GLY A 65 -15.69 13.52 -14.44
C GLY A 65 -15.87 12.00 -14.41
N SER A 66 -15.24 11.31 -15.36
CA SER A 66 -15.39 9.87 -15.57
C SER A 66 -14.09 9.07 -15.45
N ALA A 67 -12.94 9.73 -15.25
CA ALA A 67 -11.67 9.03 -15.06
C ALA A 67 -11.70 8.22 -13.76
N PRO A 68 -11.16 7.00 -13.76
CA PRO A 68 -11.25 6.11 -12.61
C PRO A 68 -10.37 6.59 -11.45
N THR A 69 -10.76 6.24 -10.23
CA THR A 69 -10.09 6.56 -8.99
C THR A 69 -9.21 5.41 -8.54
N ILE A 70 -7.92 5.67 -8.30
CA ILE A 70 -6.98 4.65 -7.80
C ILE A 70 -6.67 4.87 -6.32
N GLY A 71 -6.65 3.77 -5.56
CA GLY A 71 -6.15 3.72 -4.19
C GLY A 71 -4.67 3.35 -4.14
N LEU A 72 -3.85 4.17 -3.46
CA LEU A 72 -2.44 3.89 -3.17
C LEU A 72 -2.29 3.75 -1.66
N LEU A 73 -2.23 2.51 -1.16
CA LEU A 73 -2.30 2.20 0.26
C LEU A 73 -0.92 1.84 0.80
N GLY A 74 -0.48 2.47 1.89
CA GLY A 74 0.75 2.14 2.59
C GLY A 74 0.48 1.25 3.80
N ARG A 75 0.89 -0.01 3.72
CA ARG A 75 0.68 -1.06 4.71
C ARG A 75 1.89 -1.27 5.61
N LEU A 76 1.61 -1.54 6.88
CA LEU A 76 2.58 -1.74 7.95
C LEU A 76 1.89 -2.24 9.22
N GLY A 77 2.66 -2.79 10.16
CA GLY A 77 2.33 -2.87 11.58
C GLY A 77 2.67 -1.56 12.32
N GLY A 78 3.79 -0.92 11.99
CA GLY A 78 4.11 0.43 12.44
C GLY A 78 5.48 0.96 11.98
N ILE A 79 5.68 2.28 12.08
CA ILE A 79 6.90 2.96 11.64
C ILE A 79 8.01 2.96 12.70
N GLY A 80 7.71 2.48 13.92
CA GLY A 80 8.67 2.30 14.99
C GLY A 80 8.20 1.29 16.03
N ALA A 81 9.14 0.65 16.73
CA ALA A 81 8.89 -0.33 17.80
C ALA A 81 9.49 0.16 19.13
N ARG A 82 9.23 1.42 19.47
CA ARG A 82 9.79 2.06 20.67
C ARG A 82 9.02 1.63 21.93
N PRO A 83 9.71 1.46 23.09
CA PRO A 83 11.13 1.74 23.33
C PRO A 83 12.10 0.61 22.93
N GLU A 84 11.62 -0.57 22.55
CA GLU A 84 12.43 -1.77 22.31
C GLU A 84 13.42 -1.62 21.14
N ARG A 85 13.03 -0.87 20.11
CA ARG A 85 13.83 -0.50 18.94
C ARG A 85 13.77 1.00 18.73
N ILE A 86 14.93 1.66 18.87
CA ILE A 86 15.06 3.12 18.72
C ILE A 86 15.34 3.46 17.26
N GLY A 87 14.46 4.25 16.65
CA GLY A 87 14.57 4.71 15.27
C GLY A 87 13.43 4.20 14.39
N PHE A 88 13.39 4.67 13.15
CA PHE A 88 12.51 4.13 12.11
C PHE A 88 12.85 2.67 11.84
N VAL A 89 11.81 1.83 11.72
CA VAL A 89 11.96 0.39 11.47
C VAL A 89 11.60 0.04 10.04
N SER A 90 12.13 -1.09 9.55
CA SER A 90 11.93 -1.53 8.18
C SER A 90 10.46 -1.60 7.79
N ASP A 91 9.59 -2.03 8.71
CA ASP A 91 8.16 -2.19 8.47
C ASP A 91 7.47 -0.89 8.02
N GLY A 92 8.04 0.27 8.37
CA GLY A 92 7.51 1.58 8.01
C GLY A 92 7.64 1.97 6.53
N ASP A 93 8.33 1.19 5.68
CA ASP A 93 8.57 1.58 4.28
C ASP A 93 7.27 1.78 3.48
N GLY A 94 6.20 1.03 3.79
CA GLY A 94 4.88 1.21 3.16
C GLY A 94 4.27 2.58 3.46
N ALA A 95 4.31 3.04 4.72
CA ALA A 95 3.86 4.38 5.09
C ALA A 95 4.76 5.46 4.49
N LEU A 96 6.07 5.24 4.46
CA LEU A 96 7.02 6.15 3.82
C LEU A 96 6.70 6.35 2.33
N ALA A 97 6.46 5.27 1.59
CA ALA A 97 6.05 5.32 0.20
C ALA A 97 4.74 6.10 0.01
N ALA A 98 3.71 5.82 0.83
CA ALA A 98 2.41 6.49 0.74
C ALA A 98 2.51 8.00 1.03
N VAL A 99 3.22 8.41 2.08
CA VAL A 99 3.41 9.83 2.43
C VAL A 99 4.24 10.54 1.35
N ALA A 100 5.28 9.90 0.80
CA ALA A 100 6.07 10.47 -0.28
C ALA A 100 5.26 10.62 -1.58
N LEU A 101 4.37 9.67 -1.89
CA LEU A 101 3.41 9.75 -3.00
C LEU A 101 2.47 10.94 -2.83
N ALA A 102 1.90 11.12 -1.64
CA ALA A 102 1.03 12.26 -1.35
C ALA A 102 1.77 13.60 -1.55
N ALA A 103 2.94 13.73 -0.93
CA ALA A 103 3.79 14.91 -1.10
C ALA A 103 4.13 15.17 -2.57
N LYS A 104 4.43 14.11 -3.35
CA LYS A 104 4.78 14.23 -4.76
C LYS A 104 3.61 14.72 -5.60
N LEU A 105 2.43 14.14 -5.39
CA LEU A 105 1.24 14.46 -6.19
C LEU A 105 0.73 15.87 -5.90
N LEU A 106 0.76 16.31 -4.64
CA LEU A 106 0.45 17.71 -4.28
C LEU A 106 1.45 18.70 -4.91
N ASP A 107 2.75 18.40 -4.84
CA ASP A 107 3.81 19.20 -5.49
C ASP A 107 3.64 19.25 -7.02
N MET A 108 3.19 18.16 -7.64
CA MET A 108 2.88 18.12 -9.06
C MET A 108 1.69 19.03 -9.41
N GLN A 109 0.60 18.99 -8.63
CA GLN A 109 -0.55 19.88 -8.85
C GLN A 109 -0.14 21.36 -8.79
N ASN A 110 0.67 21.75 -7.80
CA ASN A 110 1.20 23.12 -7.69
C ASN A 110 2.05 23.55 -8.90
N LYS A 111 2.67 22.58 -9.59
CA LYS A 111 3.48 22.80 -10.80
C LYS A 111 2.66 22.71 -12.10
N GLY A 112 1.35 22.50 -12.00
CA GLY A 112 0.44 22.37 -13.14
C GLY A 112 0.31 20.95 -13.70
N ASP A 113 1.00 19.97 -13.12
CA ASP A 113 0.91 18.57 -13.52
C ASP A 113 -0.22 17.88 -12.75
N VAL A 114 -1.43 17.93 -13.29
CA VAL A 114 -2.63 17.31 -12.70
C VAL A 114 -2.91 15.97 -13.40
N LEU A 115 -3.12 14.90 -12.63
CA LEU A 115 -3.52 13.60 -13.17
C LEU A 115 -4.95 13.63 -13.70
N ASP A 116 -5.28 12.75 -14.64
CA ASP A 116 -6.64 12.66 -15.20
C ASP A 116 -7.64 12.13 -14.16
N GLY A 117 -7.31 11.01 -13.52
CA GLY A 117 -8.12 10.38 -12.47
C GLY A 117 -7.81 10.89 -11.07
N ASP A 118 -8.75 10.67 -10.15
CA ASP A 118 -8.53 10.95 -8.72
C ASP A 118 -7.56 9.93 -8.12
N VAL A 119 -6.77 10.37 -7.15
CA VAL A 119 -5.91 9.49 -6.35
C VAL A 119 -6.31 9.57 -4.89
N PHE A 120 -6.58 8.42 -4.29
CA PHE A 120 -6.79 8.26 -2.87
C PHE A 120 -5.56 7.60 -2.25
N ILE A 121 -4.98 8.22 -1.24
CA ILE A 121 -3.83 7.71 -0.50
C ILE A 121 -4.24 7.47 0.93
N SER A 122 -3.90 6.31 1.48
CA SER A 122 -4.13 6.02 2.89
C SER A 122 -2.99 5.23 3.50
N THR A 123 -2.69 5.53 4.75
CA THR A 123 -1.78 4.76 5.61
C THR A 123 -2.07 5.12 7.07
N HIS A 124 -1.28 4.60 8.00
CA HIS A 124 -1.36 4.97 9.40
C HIS A 124 0.01 5.22 10.03
N ILE A 125 0.03 6.10 11.03
CA ILE A 125 1.24 6.57 11.70
C ILE A 125 1.26 5.99 13.12
N CYS A 126 2.11 4.97 13.33
CA CYS A 126 2.32 4.33 14.63
C CYS A 126 3.82 4.31 14.99
N PRO A 127 4.32 5.25 15.83
CA PRO A 127 5.74 5.35 16.18
C PRO A 127 6.24 4.29 17.18
N ASN A 128 5.32 3.52 17.76
CA ASN A 128 5.53 2.61 18.89
C ASN A 128 4.63 1.35 18.80
N ALA A 129 4.65 0.68 17.66
CA ALA A 129 3.92 -0.55 17.46
C ALA A 129 4.50 -1.71 18.30
N PRO A 130 3.64 -2.64 18.78
CA PRO A 130 4.07 -3.78 19.56
C PRO A 130 4.88 -4.77 18.70
N THR A 131 5.76 -5.55 19.32
CA THR A 131 6.47 -6.66 18.65
C THR A 131 6.06 -8.00 19.26
N ALA A 132 6.10 -9.07 18.46
CA ALA A 132 5.80 -10.43 18.91
C ALA A 132 6.89 -11.43 18.48
N PRO A 133 7.22 -12.44 19.30
CA PRO A 133 8.04 -13.56 18.86
C PRO A 133 7.38 -14.27 17.66
N HIS A 134 8.14 -14.52 16.60
CA HIS A 134 7.68 -15.18 15.37
C HIS A 134 8.89 -15.77 14.61
N ASP A 135 8.68 -16.83 13.85
CA ASP A 135 9.69 -17.46 12.98
C ASP A 135 9.45 -17.08 11.51
N PRO A 136 10.47 -16.68 10.73
CA PRO A 136 11.92 -16.78 11.01
C PRO A 136 12.52 -15.53 11.67
N VAL A 137 11.73 -14.47 11.84
CA VAL A 137 12.12 -13.19 12.44
C VAL A 137 10.97 -12.64 13.29
N PRO A 138 11.24 -11.87 14.36
CA PRO A 138 10.19 -11.24 15.17
C PRO A 138 9.21 -10.45 14.31
N PHE A 139 7.92 -10.63 14.57
CA PHE A 139 6.85 -9.99 13.83
C PHE A 139 6.60 -8.59 14.40
N MET A 140 6.43 -7.62 13.50
CA MET A 140 5.95 -6.30 13.85
C MET A 140 4.42 -6.37 13.98
N GLY A 141 3.91 -6.23 15.19
CA GLY A 141 2.47 -6.17 15.41
C GLY A 141 1.90 -4.83 15.00
N SER A 142 0.57 -4.74 14.96
CA SER A 142 -0.17 -3.47 14.87
C SER A 142 -0.89 -3.21 16.19
N PRO A 143 -1.03 -1.94 16.63
CA PRO A 143 -1.88 -1.59 17.77
C PRO A 143 -3.37 -1.84 17.51
N VAL A 144 -3.76 -1.92 16.24
CA VAL A 144 -5.13 -2.07 15.74
C VAL A 144 -5.31 -3.36 14.95
N GLU A 145 -6.54 -3.85 14.85
CA GLU A 145 -6.84 -5.03 14.04
C GLU A 145 -6.78 -4.66 12.55
N MET A 146 -6.20 -5.54 11.72
CA MET A 146 -6.11 -5.28 10.27
C MET A 146 -7.49 -5.14 9.63
N SER A 147 -8.53 -5.78 10.18
CA SER A 147 -9.91 -5.60 9.72
C SER A 147 -10.47 -4.20 10.01
N GLN A 148 -9.97 -3.50 11.03
CA GLN A 148 -10.30 -2.08 11.27
C GLN A 148 -9.60 -1.22 10.22
N VAL A 149 -8.29 -1.43 10.02
CA VAL A 149 -7.51 -0.69 9.00
C VAL A 149 -8.12 -0.86 7.61
N ASN A 150 -8.45 -2.09 7.20
CA ASN A 150 -9.04 -2.35 5.88
C ASN A 150 -10.36 -1.59 5.67
N ARG A 151 -11.21 -1.47 6.71
CA ARG A 151 -12.46 -0.70 6.64
C ARG A 151 -12.24 0.80 6.50
N GLU A 152 -11.10 1.30 6.98
CA GLU A 152 -10.76 2.70 6.87
C GLU A 152 -10.06 3.04 5.54
N GLU A 153 -9.21 2.13 5.05
CA GLU A 153 -8.39 2.34 3.84
C GLU A 153 -9.09 1.97 2.54
N VAL A 154 -10.15 1.16 2.60
CA VAL A 154 -10.91 0.73 1.44
C VAL A 154 -12.25 1.48 1.39
N SER A 155 -12.59 1.98 0.21
CA SER A 155 -13.85 2.68 -0.06
C SER A 155 -14.42 2.19 -1.40
N ASP A 156 -15.76 2.22 -1.52
CA ASP A 156 -16.47 1.86 -2.76
C ASP A 156 -16.17 2.83 -3.92
N GLU A 157 -15.55 3.98 -3.63
CA GLU A 157 -15.14 4.95 -4.66
C GLU A 157 -13.91 4.50 -5.48
N LEU A 158 -13.14 3.53 -4.97
CA LEU A 158 -11.89 3.06 -5.56
C LEU A 158 -12.16 2.04 -6.67
N ASP A 159 -11.64 2.28 -7.87
CA ASP A 159 -11.77 1.38 -9.02
C ASP A 159 -10.61 0.37 -9.13
N ALA A 160 -9.47 0.66 -8.49
CA ALA A 160 -8.33 -0.24 -8.36
C ALA A 160 -7.46 0.15 -7.16
N ILE A 161 -6.70 -0.80 -6.60
CA ILE A 161 -5.82 -0.57 -5.45
C ILE A 161 -4.42 -1.10 -5.72
N LEU A 162 -3.41 -0.26 -5.49
CA LEU A 162 -2.03 -0.67 -5.26
C LEU A 162 -1.73 -0.57 -3.77
N SER A 163 -1.32 -1.69 -3.18
CA SER A 163 -1.07 -1.80 -1.74
C SER A 163 0.41 -2.08 -1.51
N VAL A 164 1.16 -1.10 -1.01
CA VAL A 164 2.60 -1.20 -0.77
C VAL A 164 2.90 -1.61 0.66
N ASP A 165 3.73 -2.62 0.84
CA ASP A 165 4.12 -3.17 2.15
C ASP A 165 5.61 -3.53 2.16
N THR A 166 6.20 -3.53 3.35
CA THR A 166 7.54 -4.06 3.60
C THR A 166 7.53 -5.60 3.66
N THR A 167 7.69 -6.23 2.51
CA THR A 167 7.71 -7.70 2.38
C THR A 167 9.13 -8.26 2.45
N LYS A 168 9.92 -7.86 3.45
CA LYS A 168 11.32 -8.32 3.62
C LYS A 168 11.49 -9.50 4.59
N GLY A 169 10.46 -9.82 5.37
CA GLY A 169 10.52 -10.86 6.41
C GLY A 169 10.39 -12.31 5.91
N ASN A 170 10.39 -12.55 4.60
CA ASN A 170 10.09 -13.86 4.00
C ASN A 170 11.25 -14.37 3.14
N ARG A 171 11.12 -15.62 2.67
CA ARG A 171 12.04 -16.27 1.71
C ARG A 171 11.41 -16.51 0.33
N VAL A 172 10.14 -16.15 0.16
CA VAL A 172 9.37 -16.39 -1.07
C VAL A 172 9.82 -15.41 -2.16
N ILE A 173 10.06 -14.16 -1.79
CA ILE A 173 10.57 -13.11 -2.67
C ILE A 173 12.05 -12.89 -2.35
N ASN A 174 12.92 -13.25 -3.29
CA ASN A 174 14.37 -13.28 -3.10
C ASN A 174 15.09 -12.26 -3.98
N THR A 175 14.48 -11.10 -4.18
CA THR A 175 15.04 -9.96 -4.93
C THR A 175 15.11 -8.72 -4.05
N ARG A 176 16.03 -7.80 -4.34
CA ARG A 176 16.03 -6.45 -3.77
C ARG A 176 15.35 -5.45 -4.70
N GLY A 177 14.63 -4.49 -4.11
CA GLY A 177 13.85 -3.47 -4.82
C GLY A 177 12.39 -3.65 -4.46
N PHE A 178 11.53 -3.80 -5.46
CA PHE A 178 10.14 -4.22 -5.24
C PHE A 178 9.70 -5.29 -6.23
N ALA A 179 8.67 -6.04 -5.85
CA ALA A 179 7.97 -7.01 -6.69
C ALA A 179 6.45 -6.74 -6.62
N ILE A 180 5.70 -7.17 -7.63
CA ILE A 180 4.24 -7.05 -7.64
C ILE A 180 3.56 -8.42 -7.54
N SER A 181 2.36 -8.47 -6.99
CA SER A 181 1.54 -9.68 -7.02
C SER A 181 0.81 -9.80 -8.36
N PRO A 182 0.30 -10.99 -8.72
CA PRO A 182 -0.85 -11.09 -9.61
C PRO A 182 -2.03 -10.29 -9.06
N THR A 183 -2.96 -9.90 -9.93
CA THR A 183 -4.14 -9.13 -9.52
C THR A 183 -5.11 -10.02 -8.76
N VAL A 184 -5.54 -9.55 -7.59
CA VAL A 184 -6.55 -10.23 -6.78
C VAL A 184 -7.86 -9.47 -6.87
N LYS A 185 -8.95 -10.16 -7.22
CA LYS A 185 -10.29 -9.56 -7.31
C LYS A 185 -11.34 -10.53 -6.82
N GLU A 186 -12.09 -10.13 -5.78
CA GLU A 186 -13.29 -10.84 -5.29
C GLU A 186 -13.06 -12.35 -5.03
N GLY A 187 -11.90 -12.68 -4.43
CA GLY A 187 -11.48 -14.05 -4.11
C GLY A 187 -10.74 -14.79 -5.23
N TYR A 188 -10.60 -14.20 -6.42
CA TYR A 188 -9.79 -14.76 -7.49
C TYR A 188 -8.38 -14.20 -7.52
N ILE A 189 -7.39 -15.08 -7.70
CA ILE A 189 -6.03 -14.73 -8.14
C ILE A 189 -6.04 -14.77 -9.66
N LEU A 190 -6.00 -13.61 -10.30
CA LEU A 190 -6.04 -13.46 -11.76
C LEU A 190 -4.64 -13.43 -12.35
N ARG A 191 -4.55 -13.57 -13.67
CA ARG A 191 -3.29 -13.35 -14.40
C ARG A 191 -2.75 -11.95 -14.08
N THR A 192 -1.44 -11.84 -13.90
CA THR A 192 -0.77 -10.55 -13.70
C THR A 192 -1.03 -9.63 -14.89
N SER A 193 -1.35 -8.37 -14.61
CA SER A 193 -1.58 -7.35 -15.62
C SER A 193 -0.30 -7.07 -16.43
N GLU A 194 -0.37 -7.24 -17.75
CA GLU A 194 0.72 -6.87 -18.66
C GLU A 194 1.03 -5.37 -18.61
N ASP A 195 0.02 -4.51 -18.46
CA ASP A 195 0.22 -3.06 -18.36
C ASP A 195 1.04 -2.68 -17.11
N LEU A 196 0.80 -3.35 -15.97
CA LEU A 196 1.61 -3.16 -14.77
C LEU A 196 3.03 -3.71 -14.93
N LEU A 197 3.21 -4.82 -15.66
CA LEU A 197 4.54 -5.36 -15.99
C LEU A 197 5.33 -4.37 -16.87
N ASP A 198 4.69 -3.76 -17.87
CA ASP A 198 5.31 -2.77 -18.74
C ASP A 198 5.70 -1.51 -17.98
N LEU A 199 4.83 -1.01 -17.09
CA LEU A 199 5.14 0.14 -16.24
C LEU A 199 6.29 -0.15 -15.27
N MET A 200 6.35 -1.35 -14.71
CA MET A 200 7.47 -1.78 -13.87
C MET A 200 8.78 -1.80 -14.69
N GLN A 201 8.76 -2.30 -15.91
CA GLN A 201 9.94 -2.29 -16.79
C GLN A 201 10.39 -0.88 -17.15
N ILE A 202 9.45 0.00 -17.51
CA ILE A 202 9.75 1.39 -17.87
C ILE A 202 10.36 2.14 -16.68
N THR A 203 9.81 1.96 -15.49
CA THR A 203 10.29 2.66 -14.30
C THR A 203 11.61 2.07 -13.80
N THR A 204 11.77 0.76 -13.77
CA THR A 204 12.99 0.15 -13.20
C THR A 204 14.13 -0.02 -14.19
N GLY A 205 13.85 -0.07 -15.50
CA GLY A 205 14.82 -0.50 -16.50
C GLY A 205 15.20 -1.99 -16.38
N ARG A 206 14.40 -2.79 -15.67
CA ARG A 206 14.65 -4.22 -15.38
C ARG A 206 13.42 -5.04 -15.76
N LEU A 207 13.61 -6.35 -15.97
CA LEU A 207 12.49 -7.27 -16.09
C LEU A 207 11.64 -7.26 -14.82
N PRO A 208 10.31 -7.43 -14.93
CA PRO A 208 9.42 -7.31 -13.80
C PRO A 208 9.58 -8.50 -12.84
N TYR A 209 9.45 -8.23 -11.55
CA TYR A 209 9.41 -9.26 -10.52
C TYR A 209 7.99 -9.46 -10.05
N VAL A 210 7.47 -10.67 -10.24
CA VAL A 210 6.15 -11.07 -9.80
C VAL A 210 6.29 -12.16 -8.75
N PHE A 211 5.72 -11.96 -7.57
CA PHE A 211 5.78 -12.97 -6.50
C PHE A 211 4.56 -13.91 -6.53
N PRO A 212 4.74 -15.20 -6.18
CA PRO A 212 3.63 -16.14 -6.14
C PRO A 212 2.69 -15.85 -4.97
N LEU A 213 1.41 -16.19 -5.14
CA LEU A 213 0.41 -16.14 -4.10
C LEU A 213 -0.12 -17.54 -3.82
N ALA A 214 -0.30 -17.85 -2.54
CA ALA A 214 -1.13 -18.95 -2.10
C ALA A 214 -2.56 -18.45 -1.83
N THR A 215 -3.55 -19.35 -1.85
CA THR A 215 -4.95 -18.99 -1.59
C THR A 215 -5.13 -18.32 -0.23
N GLN A 216 -4.41 -18.76 0.79
CA GLN A 216 -4.49 -18.14 2.10
C GLN A 216 -4.04 -16.67 2.11
N ASP A 217 -3.12 -16.23 1.25
CA ASP A 217 -2.63 -14.85 1.21
C ASP A 217 -3.71 -13.82 0.87
N ILE A 218 -4.82 -14.26 0.27
CA ILE A 218 -5.96 -13.42 -0.13
C ILE A 218 -7.17 -13.55 0.82
N THR A 219 -6.99 -14.24 1.95
CA THR A 219 -8.00 -14.39 3.00
C THR A 219 -7.77 -13.39 4.14
N PRO A 220 -8.81 -13.02 4.92
CA PRO A 220 -8.64 -12.11 6.04
C PRO A 220 -7.69 -12.66 7.10
N TYR A 221 -6.91 -11.77 7.70
CA TYR A 221 -6.25 -12.06 8.97
C TYR A 221 -7.27 -12.40 10.05
N GLY A 222 -6.83 -13.21 11.03
CA GLY A 222 -7.67 -13.67 12.14
C GLY A 222 -8.37 -15.01 11.88
N ASN A 223 -7.98 -15.73 10.82
CA ASN A 223 -8.43 -17.08 10.51
C ASN A 223 -7.37 -18.17 10.84
N ASP A 224 -6.35 -17.82 11.62
CA ASP A 224 -5.25 -18.70 12.04
C ASP A 224 -4.45 -19.36 10.90
N LEU A 225 -4.53 -18.82 9.68
CA LEU A 225 -3.69 -19.22 8.55
C LEU A 225 -2.40 -18.38 8.48
N HIS A 226 -1.37 -18.94 7.84
CA HIS A 226 -0.13 -18.23 7.57
C HIS A 226 -0.21 -17.46 6.24
N HIS A 227 -0.07 -16.14 6.30
CA HIS A 227 0.00 -15.26 5.14
C HIS A 227 1.43 -14.78 4.90
N LEU A 228 1.74 -14.39 3.67
CA LEU A 228 3.03 -13.77 3.33
C LEU A 228 3.31 -12.51 4.17
N ASN A 229 2.35 -11.57 4.17
CA ASN A 229 2.25 -10.38 5.00
C ASN A 229 0.94 -9.63 4.68
N SER A 230 0.84 -8.36 5.11
CA SER A 230 -0.41 -7.59 5.02
C SER A 230 -0.66 -6.95 3.66
N VAL A 231 0.25 -7.14 2.69
CA VAL A 231 0.25 -6.47 1.39
C VAL A 231 -1.04 -6.67 0.60
N LEU A 232 -1.70 -7.82 0.74
CA LEU A 232 -2.96 -8.12 0.06
C LEU A 232 -4.20 -8.04 0.95
N GLN A 233 -4.08 -7.70 2.23
CA GLN A 233 -5.23 -7.60 3.12
C GLN A 233 -6.34 -6.66 2.62
N PRO A 234 -6.07 -5.55 1.88
CA PRO A 234 -7.14 -4.76 1.27
C PRO A 234 -8.08 -5.55 0.35
N CYS A 235 -7.63 -6.64 -0.28
CA CYS A 235 -8.46 -7.45 -1.18
C CYS A 235 -9.62 -8.14 -0.47
N THR A 236 -9.59 -8.24 0.86
CA THR A 236 -10.65 -8.87 1.65
C THR A 236 -11.79 -7.90 1.99
N ALA A 237 -11.60 -6.61 1.73
CA ALA A 237 -12.56 -5.57 2.06
C ALA A 237 -13.08 -4.80 0.83
N THR A 238 -12.64 -5.15 -0.38
CA THR A 238 -13.03 -4.47 -1.62
C THR A 238 -13.57 -5.43 -2.69
N ASN A 239 -14.34 -4.88 -3.61
CA ASN A 239 -14.66 -5.54 -4.88
C ASN A 239 -13.72 -5.09 -6.02
N ALA A 240 -12.94 -4.03 -5.82
CA ALA A 240 -11.95 -3.55 -6.79
C ALA A 240 -10.78 -4.55 -6.92
N PRO A 241 -10.10 -4.60 -8.08
CA PRO A 241 -8.84 -5.34 -8.21
C PRO A 241 -7.77 -4.73 -7.30
N VAL A 242 -7.03 -5.59 -6.60
CA VAL A 242 -5.92 -5.23 -5.71
C VAL A 242 -4.64 -5.89 -6.22
N VAL A 243 -3.56 -5.12 -6.29
CA VAL A 243 -2.21 -5.63 -6.55
C VAL A 243 -1.32 -5.21 -5.39
N GLY A 244 -0.61 -6.18 -4.81
CA GLY A 244 0.40 -5.94 -3.80
C GLY A 244 1.69 -5.44 -4.44
N VAL A 245 2.30 -4.41 -3.86
CA VAL A 245 3.59 -3.85 -4.21
C VAL A 245 4.55 -4.12 -3.04
N ALA A 246 5.30 -5.20 -3.14
CA ALA A 246 6.15 -5.72 -2.07
C ALA A 246 7.54 -5.08 -2.15
N ILE A 247 7.91 -4.24 -1.17
CA ILE A 247 9.28 -3.76 -1.00
C ILE A 247 10.10 -4.90 -0.39
N THR A 248 11.20 -5.30 -1.04
CA THR A 248 11.82 -6.61 -0.85
C THR A 248 13.32 -6.52 -0.63
N ALA A 249 13.88 -7.58 -0.03
CA ALA A 249 15.31 -7.75 0.18
C ALA A 249 15.69 -9.21 -0.14
N GLU A 250 16.95 -9.45 -0.50
CA GLU A 250 17.45 -10.80 -0.78
C GLU A 250 17.62 -11.65 0.48
N THR A 251 17.62 -11.01 1.65
CA THR A 251 17.73 -11.65 2.96
C THR A 251 16.52 -11.31 3.82
N MET A 252 16.15 -12.21 4.73
CA MET A 252 15.09 -11.94 5.68
C MET A 252 15.47 -10.79 6.60
N VAL A 253 14.69 -9.72 6.57
CA VAL A 253 14.82 -8.56 7.44
C VAL A 253 13.62 -8.53 8.39
N PRO A 254 13.82 -8.51 9.72
CA PRO A 254 12.74 -8.32 10.67
C PRO A 254 12.04 -6.97 10.45
N GLY A 255 10.71 -6.93 10.56
CA GLY A 255 9.95 -5.67 10.45
C GLY A 255 10.42 -4.61 11.46
N CYS A 256 10.81 -5.04 12.67
CA CYS A 256 11.33 -4.16 13.72
C CYS A 256 12.81 -3.76 13.55
N ALA A 257 13.50 -4.20 12.50
CA ALA A 257 14.90 -3.87 12.27
C ALA A 257 15.06 -2.39 11.90
N THR A 258 15.94 -1.68 12.61
CA THR A 258 16.31 -0.29 12.29
C THR A 258 17.46 -0.26 11.30
N GLY A 259 17.55 0.81 10.49
CA GLY A 259 18.59 0.96 9.47
C GLY A 259 18.46 0.04 8.26
N ALA A 260 17.31 -0.63 8.09
CA ALA A 260 17.05 -1.57 6.99
C ALA A 260 16.09 -1.02 5.91
N SER A 261 15.73 0.25 6.00
CA SER A 261 14.99 0.99 4.97
C SER A 261 15.96 1.51 3.91
N HIS A 262 15.84 1.01 2.67
CA HIS A 262 16.66 1.49 1.56
C HIS A 262 15.87 2.51 0.76
N ALA A 263 16.26 3.77 0.82
CA ALA A 263 15.53 4.87 0.17
C ALA A 263 15.30 4.64 -1.35
N SER A 264 16.25 4.00 -2.04
CA SER A 264 16.11 3.62 -3.45
C SER A 264 14.97 2.64 -3.68
N ASP A 265 14.82 1.64 -2.83
CA ASP A 265 13.86 0.55 -3.00
C ASP A 265 12.44 1.08 -2.76
N VAL A 266 12.28 1.97 -1.77
CA VAL A 266 11.03 2.69 -1.50
C VAL A 266 10.70 3.69 -2.61
N GLU A 267 11.71 4.43 -3.12
CA GLU A 267 11.53 5.36 -4.25
C GLU A 267 11.06 4.66 -5.51
N GLU A 268 11.67 3.51 -5.84
CA GLU A 268 11.32 2.73 -7.02
C GLU A 268 9.87 2.23 -6.95
N ALA A 269 9.44 1.70 -5.80
CA ALA A 269 8.07 1.27 -5.57
C ALA A 269 7.08 2.45 -5.68
N ALA A 270 7.37 3.56 -5.01
CA ALA A 270 6.53 4.76 -5.04
C ALA A 270 6.46 5.36 -6.45
N ARG A 271 7.57 5.37 -7.20
CA ARG A 271 7.61 5.84 -8.58
C ARG A 271 6.79 4.97 -9.50
N PHE A 272 6.88 3.64 -9.36
CA PHE A 272 6.02 2.71 -10.08
C PHE A 272 4.53 2.99 -9.82
N MET A 273 4.13 3.11 -8.55
CA MET A 273 2.76 3.41 -8.16
C MET A 273 2.26 4.75 -8.74
N LEU A 274 3.12 5.78 -8.78
CA LEU A 274 2.80 7.06 -9.38
C LEU A 274 2.54 6.94 -10.89
N GLU A 275 3.40 6.23 -11.62
CA GLU A 275 3.21 6.04 -13.07
C GLU A 275 2.00 5.15 -13.38
N ALA A 276 1.72 4.15 -12.55
CA ALA A 276 0.50 3.36 -12.63
C ALA A 276 -0.75 4.21 -12.39
N ALA A 277 -0.76 5.10 -11.40
CA ALA A 277 -1.87 6.02 -11.16
C ALA A 277 -2.14 6.94 -12.37
N LYS A 278 -1.08 7.48 -12.97
CA LYS A 278 -1.18 8.29 -14.20
C LYS A 278 -1.78 7.51 -15.36
N ALA A 279 -1.29 6.28 -15.60
CA ALA A 279 -1.77 5.45 -16.70
C ALA A 279 -3.20 4.96 -16.48
N PHE A 280 -3.53 4.58 -15.24
CA PHE A 280 -4.87 4.13 -14.85
C PHE A 280 -5.92 5.23 -15.03
N GLY A 281 -5.64 6.45 -14.56
CA GLY A 281 -6.53 7.61 -14.75
C GLY A 281 -6.79 7.94 -16.22
N ARG A 282 -5.86 7.61 -17.12
CA ARG A 282 -6.01 7.76 -18.59
C ARG A 282 -6.69 6.57 -19.27
N GLY A 283 -7.06 5.52 -18.53
CA GLY A 283 -7.58 4.26 -19.10
C GLY A 283 -6.53 3.45 -19.88
N GLN A 284 -5.24 3.69 -19.62
CA GLN A 284 -4.10 3.05 -20.31
C GLN A 284 -3.47 1.92 -19.51
N CYS A 285 -3.99 1.61 -18.32
CA CYS A 285 -3.51 0.53 -17.48
C CYS A 285 -4.70 -0.25 -16.94
N LYS A 286 -4.89 -1.47 -17.43
CA LYS A 286 -5.89 -2.42 -16.93
C LYS A 286 -5.28 -3.26 -15.83
N PHE A 287 -5.93 -3.33 -14.69
CA PHE A 287 -5.48 -4.21 -13.60
C PHE A 287 -5.81 -5.68 -13.88
N TYR A 288 -6.80 -5.96 -14.72
CA TYR A 288 -7.21 -7.31 -15.09
C TYR A 288 -7.97 -7.29 -16.43
N ASP A 289 -8.13 -8.46 -17.04
CA ASP A 289 -9.00 -8.64 -18.21
C ASP A 289 -10.45 -8.88 -17.76
N GLU A 290 -11.35 -7.95 -18.09
CA GLU A 290 -12.76 -8.00 -17.71
C GLU A 290 -13.52 -9.15 -18.38
N GLU A 291 -13.18 -9.51 -19.63
CA GLU A 291 -13.82 -10.60 -20.36
C GLU A 291 -13.40 -11.95 -19.79
N GLU A 292 -12.12 -12.11 -19.50
CA GLU A 292 -11.57 -13.30 -18.84
C GLU A 292 -12.14 -13.45 -17.42
N TYR A 293 -12.28 -12.35 -16.68
CA TYR A 293 -12.92 -12.37 -15.37
C TYR A 293 -14.41 -12.75 -15.45
N ALA A 294 -15.16 -12.18 -16.39
CA ALA A 294 -16.55 -12.56 -16.61
C ALA A 294 -16.66 -14.05 -17.01
N ARG A 295 -15.68 -14.57 -17.75
CA ARG A 295 -15.60 -15.98 -18.14
C ARG A 295 -15.30 -16.89 -16.94
N ILE A 296 -14.32 -16.56 -16.11
CA ILE A 296 -13.94 -17.38 -14.95
C ILE A 296 -15.10 -17.45 -13.94
N GLN A 297 -15.81 -16.34 -13.72
CA GLN A 297 -17.02 -16.32 -12.89
C GLN A 297 -18.13 -17.22 -13.44
N LYS A 298 -18.36 -17.25 -14.75
CA LYS A 298 -19.36 -18.15 -15.37
C LYS A 298 -18.97 -19.63 -15.25
N LEU A 299 -17.66 -19.94 -15.26
CA LEU A 299 -17.16 -21.31 -15.22
C LEU A 299 -17.11 -21.88 -13.79
N TYR A 300 -16.72 -21.05 -12.81
CA TYR A 300 -16.38 -21.51 -11.46
C TYR A 300 -17.19 -20.82 -10.34
N GLY A 301 -18.02 -19.83 -10.68
CA GLY A 301 -18.89 -19.14 -9.72
C GLY A 301 -18.19 -18.01 -8.94
N PRO A 302 -18.85 -17.42 -7.93
CA PRO A 302 -18.26 -16.37 -7.10
C PRO A 302 -17.30 -16.95 -6.04
N MET A 303 -16.15 -16.30 -5.83
CA MET A 303 -15.15 -16.69 -4.82
C MET A 303 -15.12 -15.77 -3.59
N LYS A 304 -16.10 -14.87 -3.43
CA LYS A 304 -16.17 -13.90 -2.32
C LYS A 304 -16.19 -14.53 -0.92
N HIS A 305 -16.55 -15.80 -0.82
CA HIS A 305 -16.48 -16.53 0.45
C HIS A 305 -15.04 -16.60 1.00
N LEU A 306 -14.01 -16.48 0.15
CA LEU A 306 -12.62 -16.39 0.59
C LEU A 306 -12.28 -15.03 1.22
N GLN A 307 -13.12 -14.01 1.06
CA GLN A 307 -12.94 -12.70 1.69
C GLN A 307 -13.50 -12.66 3.12
N THR A 308 -13.98 -13.78 3.66
CA THR A 308 -14.48 -13.92 5.03
C THR A 308 -13.55 -14.79 5.88
N LEU A 309 -13.80 -14.88 7.18
CA LEU A 309 -13.03 -15.75 8.09
C LEU A 309 -13.26 -17.26 7.84
N GLY A 310 -14.10 -17.64 6.88
CA GLY A 310 -14.53 -19.01 6.67
C GLY A 310 -15.65 -19.43 7.64
N GLU A 311 -16.08 -20.69 7.50
CA GLU A 311 -17.08 -21.35 8.34
C GLU A 311 -16.54 -22.73 8.75
N GLU A 312 -16.80 -23.15 9.98
CA GLU A 312 -16.49 -24.51 10.52
C GLU A 312 -17.77 -25.32 10.77
#